data_AF-T0K549-F1
#
_entry.id   AF-T0K549-F1
#
_cell.length_a   1.000
_cell.length_b   1.000
_cell.length_c   1.000
_cell.angle_alpha   90.00
_cell.angle_beta   90.00
_cell.angle_gamma   90.00
#
_symmetry.space_group_name_H-M   'P 1'
#
loop_
_entity.id
_entity.type
_entity.pdbx_description
1 polymer ?
#
loop_
_entity_poly.entity_id
_entity_poly.type
_entity_poly.pdbx_seq_one_letter_code
_entity_poly.pdbx_strand_id
1 'polypeptide(L)'
;MRLAAEELAALEAGSGAVSLNAALKASRSETEAMDVVCRGLVEKIAAVLMMETEELDITRSLAHYPLDSLVAIEIRNFITREFEANMQVLELLSSGSIQTLTKAVCKKSKLCVGFDWSS
;
A
#
# COMPACT_ATOMS: atom_id res chain seq x y z
N MET A 1 -8.25 25.20 12.82
CA MET A 1 -8.19 23.75 12.50
C MET A 1 -7.35 23.38 11.27
N ARG A 2 -6.67 24.32 10.57
CA ARG A 2 -5.85 23.99 9.39
C ARG A 2 -4.44 23.46 9.71
N LEU A 3 -3.85 23.92 10.82
CA LEU A 3 -2.47 23.58 11.22
C LEU A 3 -2.26 22.10 11.56
N ALA A 4 -3.22 21.42 12.17
CA ALA A 4 -3.07 20.00 12.52
C ALA A 4 -3.10 19.07 11.29
N ALA A 5 -3.82 19.44 10.23
CA ALA A 5 -3.89 18.64 9.00
C ALA A 5 -2.62 18.78 8.14
N GLU A 6 -2.00 19.96 8.13
CA GLU A 6 -0.74 20.21 7.43
C GLU A 6 0.44 19.49 8.11
N GLU A 7 0.44 19.36 9.44
CA GLU A 7 1.49 18.67 10.20
C GLU A 7 1.41 17.13 10.07
N LEU A 8 0.20 16.56 10.04
CA LEU A 8 -0.03 15.15 9.71
C LEU A 8 0.41 14.82 8.27
N ALA A 9 0.12 15.71 7.31
CA ALA A 9 0.55 15.55 5.93
C ALA A 9 2.07 15.68 5.76
N ALA A 10 2.73 16.51 6.58
CA ALA A 10 4.19 16.67 6.58
C ALA A 10 4.91 15.46 7.22
N LEU A 11 4.32 14.85 8.25
CA LEU A 11 4.79 13.59 8.83
C LEU A 11 4.61 12.41 7.85
N GLU A 12 3.51 12.38 7.09
CA GLU A 12 3.32 11.43 5.97
C GLU A 12 4.34 11.61 4.84
N ALA A 13 4.87 12.82 4.65
CA ALA A 13 5.80 13.18 3.57
C ALA A 13 7.29 13.00 3.95
N GLY A 14 7.58 12.58 5.19
CA GLY A 14 8.92 12.62 5.78
C GLY A 14 9.63 11.27 5.88
N SER A 15 10.11 10.71 4.77
CA SER A 15 11.36 9.93 4.79
C SER A 15 11.98 9.93 3.39
N GLY A 16 13.21 10.43 3.27
CA GLY A 16 13.94 10.71 2.02
C GLY A 16 14.41 9.47 1.22
N ALA A 17 13.55 8.48 1.06
CA ALA A 17 13.74 7.36 0.13
C ALA A 17 12.93 7.62 -1.14
N VAL A 18 13.39 7.14 -2.29
CA VAL A 18 12.71 7.24 -3.60
C VAL A 18 11.20 7.10 -3.45
N SER A 19 10.43 8.08 -3.94
CA SER A 19 8.96 8.03 -3.90
C SER A 19 8.48 6.67 -4.44
N LEU A 20 7.61 5.96 -3.72
CA LEU A 20 7.15 4.62 -4.09
C LEU A 20 6.62 4.58 -5.53
N ASN A 21 5.94 5.65 -5.96
CA ASN A 21 5.53 5.88 -7.33
C ASN A 21 6.70 5.80 -8.34
N ALA A 22 7.81 6.49 -8.06
CA ALA A 22 9.00 6.51 -8.91
C ALA A 22 9.73 5.15 -8.90
N ALA A 23 9.81 4.50 -7.73
CA ALA A 23 10.38 3.15 -7.62
C ALA A 23 9.56 2.12 -8.43
N LEU A 24 8.22 2.22 -8.37
CA LEU A 24 7.33 1.34 -9.11
C LEU A 24 7.45 1.56 -10.63
N LYS A 25 7.53 2.82 -11.08
CA LYS A 25 7.78 3.16 -12.50
C LYS A 25 9.14 2.66 -13.00
N ALA A 26 10.14 2.56 -12.13
CA ALA A 26 11.48 2.11 -12.49
C ALA A 26 11.65 0.58 -12.47
N SER A 27 10.64 -0.16 -11.99
CA SER A 27 10.67 -1.62 -11.88
C SER A 27 10.77 -2.26 -13.26
N ARG A 28 11.63 -3.29 -13.39
CA ARG A 28 11.93 -3.98 -14.65
C ARG A 28 11.35 -5.38 -14.74
N SER A 29 10.76 -5.86 -13.64
CA SER A 29 10.10 -7.17 -13.56
C SER A 29 8.86 -7.12 -12.68
N GLU A 30 8.00 -8.13 -12.85
CA GLU A 30 6.82 -8.33 -11.98
C GLU A 30 7.24 -8.43 -10.51
N THR A 31 8.32 -9.17 -10.24
CA THR A 31 8.86 -9.37 -8.89
C THR A 31 9.32 -8.06 -8.25
N GLU A 32 10.04 -7.21 -8.99
CA GLU A 32 10.47 -5.90 -8.49
C GLU A 32 9.27 -4.99 -8.20
N ALA A 33 8.28 -4.97 -9.10
CA ALA A 33 7.06 -4.18 -8.90
C ALA A 33 6.27 -4.66 -7.67
N MET A 34 6.13 -5.99 -7.50
CA MET A 34 5.50 -6.58 -6.32
C MET A 34 6.25 -6.23 -5.03
N ASP A 35 7.59 -6.27 -5.04
CA ASP A 35 8.39 -5.94 -3.85
C ASP A 35 8.19 -4.48 -3.42
N VAL A 36 8.24 -3.54 -4.37
CA VAL A 36 8.00 -2.12 -4.11
C VAL A 36 6.61 -1.89 -3.51
N VAL A 37 5.57 -2.50 -4.08
CA VAL A 37 4.20 -2.35 -3.60
C VAL A 37 4.02 -3.02 -2.24
N CYS A 38 4.55 -4.23 -2.05
CA CYS A 38 4.44 -4.98 -0.80
C CYS A 38 5.09 -4.21 0.35
N ARG A 39 6.32 -3.73 0.14
CA ARG A 39 7.04 -2.93 1.13
C ARG A 39 6.27 -1.66 1.50
N GLY A 40 5.77 -0.91 0.52
CA GLY A 40 4.97 0.28 0.80
C GLY A 40 3.67 -0.01 1.56
N LEU A 41 3.02 -1.15 1.26
CA LEU A 41 1.83 -1.59 2.01
C LEU A 41 2.18 -2.01 3.44
N VAL A 42 3.27 -2.75 3.65
CA VAL A 42 3.74 -3.15 4.98
C VAL A 42 4.08 -1.92 5.82
N GLU A 43 4.89 -1.01 5.29
CA GLU A 43 5.25 0.25 5.95
C GLU A 43 3.99 1.05 6.32
N LYS A 44 3.02 1.18 5.40
CA LYS A 44 1.78 1.92 5.67
C LYS A 44 0.91 1.24 6.71
N ILE A 45 0.69 -0.07 6.60
CA ILE A 45 -0.16 -0.84 7.52
C ILE A 45 0.46 -0.84 8.92
N ALA A 46 1.77 -1.02 9.03
CA ALA A 46 2.48 -0.98 10.31
C ALA A 46 2.31 0.39 10.98
N ALA A 47 2.50 1.47 10.20
CA ALA A 47 2.37 2.83 10.70
C ALA A 47 0.96 3.15 11.22
N VAL A 48 -0.10 2.81 10.48
CA VAL A 48 -1.49 3.08 10.90
C VAL A 48 -1.94 2.20 12.06
N LEU A 49 -1.36 1.01 12.20
CA LEU A 49 -1.63 0.10 13.32
C LEU A 49 -0.72 0.36 14.54
N MET A 50 0.25 1.27 14.41
CA MET A 50 1.29 1.51 15.43
C MET A 50 2.05 0.23 15.82
N MET A 51 2.42 -0.57 14.82
CA MET A 51 3.18 -1.82 14.94
C MET A 51 4.54 -1.70 14.25
N GLU A 52 5.48 -2.58 14.59
CA GLU A 52 6.71 -2.74 13.81
C GLU A 52 6.44 -3.54 12.53
N THR A 53 7.21 -3.28 11.47
CA THR A 53 7.03 -3.96 10.18
C THR A 53 7.29 -5.46 10.27
N GLU A 54 8.16 -5.86 11.20
CA GLU A 54 8.57 -7.22 11.52
C GLU A 54 7.45 -8.02 12.22
N GLU A 55 6.49 -7.33 12.83
CA GLU A 55 5.31 -7.94 13.47
C GLU A 55 4.21 -8.26 12.44
N LEU A 56 4.29 -7.70 11.24
CA LEU A 56 3.34 -7.98 10.16
C LEU A 56 3.72 -9.25 9.40
N ASP A 57 2.82 -10.22 9.42
CA ASP A 57 2.85 -11.38 8.55
C ASP A 57 2.11 -11.06 7.24
N ILE A 58 2.86 -10.97 6.14
CA ILE A 58 2.31 -10.64 4.81
C ILE A 58 1.43 -11.74 4.21
N THR A 59 1.51 -12.96 4.76
CA THR A 59 0.73 -14.13 4.31
C THR A 59 -0.56 -14.30 5.13
N ARG A 60 -0.60 -13.72 6.32
CA ARG A 60 -1.78 -13.71 7.18
C ARG A 60 -2.91 -12.88 6.58
N SER A 61 -4.14 -13.35 6.77
CA SER A 61 -5.33 -12.62 6.35
C SER A 61 -5.44 -11.27 7.06
N LEU A 62 -5.74 -10.21 6.29
CA LEU A 62 -5.97 -8.85 6.74
C LEU A 62 -7.09 -8.76 7.78
N ALA A 63 -8.04 -9.70 7.77
CA ALA A 63 -9.08 -9.78 8.78
C ALA A 63 -8.56 -10.07 10.21
N HIS A 64 -7.30 -10.50 10.35
CA HIS A 64 -6.65 -10.67 11.66
C HIS A 64 -6.06 -9.37 12.21
N TYR A 65 -5.91 -8.34 11.38
CA TYR A 65 -5.43 -7.03 11.82
C TYR A 65 -6.63 -6.11 12.10
N PRO A 66 -6.51 -5.18 13.06
CA PRO A 66 -7.60 -4.26 13.42
C PRO A 66 -7.75 -3.13 12.39
N LEU A 67 -8.14 -3.50 11.16
CA LEU A 67 -8.40 -2.58 10.06
C LEU A 67 -9.85 -2.10 10.10
N ASP A 68 -10.16 -1.19 11.02
CA ASP A 68 -11.48 -0.55 11.04
C ASP A 68 -11.75 0.28 9.77
N SER A 69 -12.97 0.81 9.65
CA SER A 69 -13.39 1.57 8.47
C SER A 69 -12.49 2.78 8.18
N LEU A 70 -11.97 3.47 9.20
CA LEU A 70 -11.16 4.67 9.01
C LEU A 70 -9.74 4.30 8.55
N VAL A 71 -9.13 3.32 9.23
CA VAL A 71 -7.83 2.76 8.87
C VAL A 71 -7.86 2.21 7.44
N ALA A 72 -8.91 1.49 7.07
CA ALA A 72 -9.06 0.93 5.72
C ALA A 72 -9.20 2.02 4.64
N ILE A 73 -9.92 3.12 4.94
CA ILE A 73 -10.02 4.28 4.05
C ILE A 73 -8.63 4.93 3.85
N GLU A 74 -7.85 5.05 4.93
CA GLU A 74 -6.52 5.65 4.88
C GLU A 74 -5.56 4.83 4.01
N ILE A 75 -5.53 3.50 4.20
CA ILE A 75 -4.73 2.59 3.36
C ILE A 75 -5.18 2.67 1.90
N ARG A 76 -6.50 2.66 1.64
CA ARG A 76 -7.04 2.79 0.27
C ARG A 76 -6.62 4.10 -0.41
N ASN A 77 -6.59 5.20 0.34
CA ASN A 77 -6.17 6.50 -0.17
C ASN A 77 -4.66 6.53 -0.45
N PHE A 78 -3.85 5.95 0.44
CA PHE A 78 -2.43 5.75 0.22
C PHE A 78 -2.16 4.95 -1.07
N ILE A 79 -2.85 3.82 -1.27
CA ILE A 79 -2.73 3.00 -2.48
C ILE A 79 -3.04 3.83 -3.73
N THR A 80 -4.10 4.62 -3.69
CA THR A 80 -4.52 5.47 -4.81
C THR A 80 -3.45 6.52 -5.12
N ARG A 81 -2.85 7.12 -4.09
CA ARG A 81 -1.85 8.20 -4.21
C ARG A 81 -0.50 7.69 -4.71
N GLU A 82 0.04 6.64 -4.08
CA GLU A 82 1.39 6.16 -4.36
C GLU A 82 1.46 5.27 -5.59
N PHE A 83 0.45 4.41 -5.79
CA PHE A 83 0.48 3.39 -6.83
C PHE A 83 -0.46 3.68 -8.00
N GLU A 84 -1.20 4.79 -7.97
CA GLU A 84 -2.20 5.14 -9.00
C GLU A 84 -3.20 3.99 -9.27
N ALA A 85 -3.49 3.20 -8.23
CA ALA A 85 -4.37 2.04 -8.29
C ALA A 85 -5.69 2.37 -7.57
N ASN A 86 -6.80 2.33 -8.30
CA ASN A 86 -8.12 2.60 -7.72
C ASN A 86 -8.79 1.29 -7.31
N MET A 87 -9.17 1.20 -6.03
CA MET A 87 -9.94 0.08 -5.49
C MET A 87 -10.96 0.53 -4.45
N GLN A 88 -11.96 -0.31 -4.22
CA GLN A 88 -12.98 -0.07 -3.19
C GLN A 88 -12.47 -0.51 -1.82
N VAL A 89 -12.95 0.11 -0.74
CA VAL A 89 -12.58 -0.26 0.63
C VAL A 89 -12.96 -1.71 0.93
N LEU A 90 -14.14 -2.16 0.48
CA LEU A 90 -14.56 -3.56 0.63
C LEU A 90 -13.64 -4.52 -0.12
N GLU A 91 -13.22 -4.15 -1.34
CA GLU A 91 -12.26 -4.94 -2.13
C GLU A 91 -10.94 -5.10 -1.37
N LEU A 92 -10.43 -4.02 -0.76
CA LEU A 92 -9.23 -4.04 0.09
C LEU A 92 -9.40 -4.96 1.30
N LEU A 93 -10.50 -4.82 2.05
CA LEU A 93 -10.74 -5.63 3.24
C LEU A 93 -10.95 -7.12 2.91
N SER A 94 -11.47 -7.41 1.70
CA SER A 94 -11.68 -8.76 1.20
C SER A 94 -10.47 -9.36 0.46
N SER A 95 -9.36 -8.63 0.34
CA SER A 95 -8.26 -9.04 -0.56
C SER A 95 -7.54 -10.30 -0.10
N GLY A 96 -7.75 -10.76 1.14
CA GLY A 96 -7.03 -11.88 1.73
C GLY A 96 -5.90 -11.37 2.60
N SER A 97 -4.65 -11.51 2.16
CA SER A 97 -3.43 -11.09 2.87
C SER A 97 -2.80 -9.83 2.25
N ILE A 98 -1.72 -9.32 2.85
CA ILE A 98 -0.93 -8.22 2.27
C ILE A 98 -0.33 -8.64 0.92
N GLN A 99 0.10 -9.90 0.79
CA GLN A 99 0.65 -10.43 -0.45
C GLN A 99 -0.39 -10.47 -1.59
N THR A 100 -1.63 -10.89 -1.30
CA THR A 100 -2.70 -10.89 -2.31
C THR A 100 -3.20 -9.48 -2.60
N LEU A 101 -3.22 -8.59 -1.61
CA LEU A 101 -3.47 -7.16 -1.82
C LEU A 101 -2.43 -6.53 -2.74
N THR A 102 -1.15 -6.82 -2.51
CA THR A 102 -0.03 -6.36 -3.35
C THR A 102 -0.27 -6.70 -4.81
N LYS A 103 -0.63 -7.95 -5.08
CA LYS A 103 -0.95 -8.43 -6.43
C LYS A 103 -2.17 -7.71 -7.02
N ALA A 104 -3.22 -7.49 -6.23
CA ALA A 104 -4.40 -6.75 -6.67
C ALA A 104 -4.08 -5.28 -7.01
N VAL A 105 -3.25 -4.63 -6.19
CA VAL A 105 -2.76 -3.27 -6.43
C VAL A 105 -1.94 -3.20 -7.71
N CYS A 106 -1.01 -4.13 -7.92
CA CYS A 106 -0.22 -4.19 -9.15
C CYS A 106 -1.09 -4.36 -10.40
N LYS A 107 -2.09 -5.26 -10.36
CA LYS A 107 -3.07 -5.49 -11.44
C LYS A 107 -3.87 -4.24 -11.80
N LYS A 108 -4.13 -3.36 -10.82
CA LYS A 108 -4.95 -2.15 -10.99
C LYS A 108 -4.11 -0.87 -11.18
N SER A 109 -2.82 -0.93 -10.92
CA SER A 109 -1.93 0.23 -10.99
C SER A 109 -1.72 0.66 -12.44
N LYS A 110 -1.82 1.98 -12.66
CA LYS A 110 -1.43 2.59 -13.94
C LYS A 110 0.09 2.66 -14.16
N LEU A 111 0.87 2.32 -13.13
CA LEU A 111 2.33 2.38 -13.14
C LEU A 111 2.95 1.04 -13.55
N CYS A 112 2.24 -0.06 -13.28
CA CYS A 112 2.65 -1.42 -13.61
C CYS A 112 2.27 -1.83 -15.05
N VAL A 113 2.66 -1.03 -16.04
CA VAL A 113 2.39 -1.33 -17.45
C VAL A 113 3.44 -2.28 -18.04
N GLY A 114 3.00 -3.28 -18.82
CA GLY A 114 3.90 -4.18 -19.55
C GLY A 114 4.29 -5.48 -18.85
N PHE A 115 3.75 -5.75 -17.66
CA PHE A 115 3.88 -7.05 -16.99
C PHE A 115 2.62 -7.91 -17.20
N ASP A 116 2.80 -9.22 -17.29
CA ASP A 116 1.70 -10.16 -17.40
C ASP A 116 1.23 -10.61 -16.01
N TRP A 117 0.14 -9.98 -15.54
CA TRP A 117 -0.44 -10.29 -14.24
C TRP A 117 -1.48 -11.42 -14.29
N SER A 118 -1.53 -12.22 -15.36
CA SER A 118 -2.56 -13.26 -15.55
C SER A 118 -2.41 -14.50 -14.66
N SER A 119 -1.31 -14.59 -13.89
CA SER A 119 -1.13 -15.62 -12.86
C SER A 119 -1.89 -15.32 -11.57
#